data_AF-F4X3U4-F1
#
_entry.id   AF-F4X3U4-F1
#
_cell.length_a   1.000
_cell.length_b   1.000
_cell.length_c   1.000
_cell.angle_alpha   90.00
_cell.angle_beta   90.00
_cell.angle_gamma   90.00
#
_symmetry.space_group_name_H-M   'P 1'
#
loop_
_entity.id
_entity.type
_entity.pdbx_description
1 polymer ?
#
loop_
_entity_poly.entity_id
_entity_poly.type
_entity_poly.pdbx_seq_one_letter_code
_entity_poly.pdbx_strand_id
1 'polypeptide(L)'
;MIPTSTVDNLMEFTLRMIGIWPHSSYKFLMRIVWTTTMTIWQFLQYWHLFTHIGSDTLPNLMDSLSLCLSNSLLFLKMNFLWLNGRIIYDMLARIAEDWNECSSNNSKMQLMISKAILSHRISKYSIGTYTVVLLLFGAGNMIVQKTMGSEQLVEEKQLIVKMKLPSEFDASPIYEIVVVTQFFVQFTLALLAGMLNALIVTLILHVAGQIDIICHELLEIPVAENKYDSRIILLRSIVSRHQRIIAFADSIEDVFCYMALMQFLLNTFVICFLGFVIVTYYYLLTHFSTKELPNLIDGLSTTLPHSLLFFKLIVLWANHRIFKNILIAMSNDWHKYSNMYAMIDKAVLAHRCSKLIITVYSIAVLLYSTASINLNKQSDDDCRELLIKMELPFGFCESPIYEIVMFVQFVRLIAVASAIGMLNALLVTLSLGTDEGVRMLVKTLFFYIAITLEAFIFCFAGEYLSNKSKTIGDAVYGSVWYNLKPQDSRILLFMIMRSQRRLTITAGKFMDLSLEGFANVRFQ
;
A
#
# COMPACT_ATOMS: atom_id res chain seq x y z
N MET A 1 -28.38 -14.62 3.27
CA MET A 1 -28.34 -15.59 2.15
C MET A 1 -27.08 -16.43 2.32
N ILE A 2 -27.20 -17.76 2.26
CA ILE A 2 -26.05 -18.69 2.37
C ILE A 2 -25.26 -18.60 1.05
N PRO A 3 -23.93 -18.45 1.08
CA PRO A 3 -23.13 -18.38 -0.15
C PRO A 3 -23.12 -19.72 -0.89
N THR A 4 -23.14 -19.65 -2.22
CA THR A 4 -23.08 -20.82 -3.14
C THR A 4 -21.73 -20.93 -3.85
N SER A 5 -20.84 -19.96 -3.65
CA SER A 5 -19.47 -19.91 -4.17
C SER A 5 -18.61 -19.08 -3.21
N THR A 6 -17.28 -19.23 -3.29
CA THR A 6 -16.33 -18.34 -2.59
C THR A 6 -16.23 -16.98 -3.29
N VAL A 7 -16.61 -16.94 -4.57
CA VAL A 7 -16.69 -15.73 -5.40
C VAL A 7 -18.04 -15.06 -5.18
N ASP A 8 -18.02 -13.78 -4.81
CA ASP A 8 -19.27 -13.03 -4.63
C ASP A 8 -19.86 -12.52 -5.95
N ASN A 9 -21.13 -12.14 -5.91
CA ASN A 9 -21.87 -11.70 -7.11
C ASN A 9 -21.29 -10.42 -7.74
N LEU A 10 -20.69 -9.53 -6.94
CA LEU A 10 -20.13 -8.27 -7.45
C LEU A 10 -18.83 -8.55 -8.21
N MET A 11 -18.05 -9.51 -7.72
CA MET A 11 -16.86 -10.01 -8.35
C MET A 11 -17.17 -10.79 -9.62
N GLU A 12 -18.17 -11.65 -9.59
CA GLU A 12 -18.66 -12.30 -10.79
C GLU A 12 -19.11 -11.28 -11.86
N PHE A 13 -19.90 -10.28 -11.46
CA PHE A 13 -20.39 -9.25 -12.39
C PHE A 13 -19.25 -8.49 -13.08
N THR A 14 -18.26 -8.02 -12.32
CA THR A 14 -17.12 -7.26 -12.86
C THR A 14 -16.18 -8.15 -13.70
N LEU A 15 -15.93 -9.40 -13.30
CA LEU A 15 -15.19 -10.37 -14.13
C LEU A 15 -15.90 -10.68 -15.45
N ARG A 16 -17.24 -10.70 -15.46
CA ARG A 16 -18.04 -10.81 -16.70
C ARG A 16 -17.90 -9.56 -17.57
N MET A 17 -17.95 -8.36 -16.98
CA MET A 17 -17.78 -7.08 -17.68
C MET A 17 -16.40 -6.94 -18.36
N ILE A 18 -15.36 -7.50 -17.77
CA ILE A 18 -13.99 -7.50 -18.31
C ILE A 18 -13.79 -8.60 -19.36
N GLY A 19 -14.69 -9.58 -19.43
CA GLY A 19 -14.61 -10.71 -20.37
C GLY A 19 -13.74 -11.89 -19.91
N ILE A 20 -13.47 -12.02 -18.60
CA ILE A 20 -12.63 -13.09 -18.04
C ILE A 20 -13.47 -14.26 -17.50
N TRP A 21 -14.72 -14.00 -17.12
CA TRP A 21 -15.61 -15.02 -16.56
C TRP A 21 -15.81 -16.24 -17.48
N PRO A 22 -15.94 -17.46 -16.91
CA PRO A 22 -16.28 -18.66 -17.66
C PRO A 22 -17.49 -18.49 -18.59
N HIS A 23 -17.40 -19.04 -19.81
CA HIS A 23 -18.47 -19.03 -20.83
C HIS A 23 -18.98 -17.66 -21.31
N SER A 24 -18.28 -16.55 -21.02
CA SER A 24 -18.65 -15.25 -21.62
C SER A 24 -18.52 -15.29 -23.15
N SER A 25 -19.56 -14.87 -23.88
CA SER A 25 -19.67 -15.03 -25.35
C SER A 25 -18.79 -14.06 -26.16
N TYR A 26 -18.36 -12.93 -25.58
CA TYR A 26 -17.69 -11.85 -26.30
C TYR A 26 -16.32 -11.46 -25.72
N LYS A 27 -15.55 -12.42 -25.19
CA LYS A 27 -14.28 -12.18 -24.45
C LYS A 27 -13.26 -11.34 -25.23
N PHE A 28 -13.03 -11.70 -26.49
CA PHE A 28 -12.04 -11.03 -27.34
C PHE A 28 -12.45 -9.58 -27.66
N LEU A 29 -13.74 -9.37 -27.98
CA LEU A 29 -14.30 -8.05 -28.23
C LEU A 29 -14.20 -7.16 -26.97
N MET A 30 -14.59 -7.68 -25.80
CA MET A 30 -14.51 -6.95 -24.54
C MET A 30 -13.07 -6.54 -24.21
N ARG A 31 -12.09 -7.43 -24.43
CA ARG A 31 -10.67 -7.11 -24.27
C ARG A 31 -10.22 -5.99 -25.20
N ILE A 32 -10.60 -6.02 -26.48
CA ILE A 32 -10.25 -4.95 -27.43
C ILE A 32 -10.87 -3.62 -26.99
N VAL A 33 -12.16 -3.62 -26.62
CA VAL A 33 -12.84 -2.41 -26.17
C VAL A 33 -12.15 -1.82 -24.94
N TRP A 34 -11.88 -2.64 -23.91
CA TRP A 34 -11.21 -2.16 -22.70
C TRP A 34 -9.76 -1.70 -22.94
N THR A 35 -8.99 -2.43 -23.74
CA THR A 35 -7.60 -2.04 -24.05
C THR A 35 -7.56 -0.73 -24.82
N THR A 36 -8.41 -0.57 -25.84
CA THR A 36 -8.48 0.67 -26.64
C THR A 36 -8.96 1.86 -25.82
N THR A 37 -10.01 1.72 -25.01
CA THR A 37 -10.52 2.82 -24.17
C THR A 37 -9.50 3.27 -23.13
N MET A 38 -8.85 2.32 -22.44
CA MET A 38 -7.79 2.63 -21.46
C MET A 38 -6.57 3.27 -22.12
N THR A 39 -6.16 2.81 -23.30
CA THR A 39 -5.01 3.37 -24.02
C THR A 39 -5.27 4.81 -24.46
N ILE A 40 -6.46 5.09 -25.01
CA ILE A 40 -6.86 6.46 -25.38
C ILE A 40 -6.88 7.35 -24.15
N TRP A 41 -7.50 6.90 -23.06
CA TRP A 41 -7.57 7.65 -21.81
C TRP A 41 -6.17 7.99 -21.26
N GLN A 42 -5.29 7.00 -21.21
CA GLN A 42 -3.92 7.15 -20.72
C GLN A 42 -3.10 8.09 -21.62
N PHE A 43 -3.30 8.01 -22.95
CA PHE A 43 -2.66 8.91 -23.91
C PHE A 43 -3.05 10.38 -23.66
N LEU A 44 -4.33 10.67 -23.46
CA LEU A 44 -4.81 12.04 -23.19
C LEU A 44 -4.28 12.60 -21.86
N GLN A 45 -4.11 11.74 -20.85
CA GLN A 45 -3.51 12.10 -19.56
C GLN A 45 -2.02 12.44 -19.71
N TYR A 46 -1.25 11.55 -20.33
CA TYR A 46 0.17 11.79 -20.56
C TYR A 46 0.42 12.99 -21.46
N TRP A 47 -0.41 13.19 -22.48
CA TRP A 47 -0.32 14.37 -23.34
C TRP A 47 -0.45 15.66 -22.53
N HIS A 48 -1.45 15.74 -21.64
CA HIS A 48 -1.61 16.89 -20.75
C HIS A 48 -0.40 17.11 -19.85
N LEU A 49 0.13 16.02 -19.27
CA LEU A 49 1.30 16.06 -18.41
C LEU A 49 2.53 16.62 -19.15
N PHE A 50 2.78 16.15 -20.37
CA PHE A 50 3.90 16.61 -21.19
C PHE A 50 3.77 18.06 -21.64
N THR A 51 2.56 18.53 -21.95
CA THR A 51 2.36 19.93 -22.36
C THR A 51 2.55 20.91 -21.20
N HIS A 52 2.26 20.50 -19.96
CA HIS A 52 2.31 21.38 -18.78
C HIS A 52 3.57 21.22 -17.92
N ILE A 53 4.49 20.34 -18.32
CA ILE A 53 5.72 20.04 -17.56
C ILE A 53 6.60 21.29 -17.31
N GLY A 54 6.50 22.32 -18.15
CA GLY A 54 7.25 23.57 -18.04
C GLY A 54 6.45 24.80 -17.61
N SER A 55 5.11 24.70 -17.52
CA SER A 55 4.22 25.84 -17.22
C SER A 55 3.52 25.73 -15.87
N ASP A 56 3.27 24.51 -15.39
CA ASP A 56 2.52 24.28 -14.15
C ASP A 56 3.40 24.36 -12.91
N THR A 57 2.77 24.70 -11.78
CA THR A 57 3.42 24.59 -10.48
C THR A 57 3.74 23.12 -10.19
N LEU A 58 4.92 22.86 -9.62
CA LEU A 58 5.39 21.51 -9.30
C LEU A 58 4.35 20.66 -8.54
N PRO A 59 3.58 21.17 -7.55
CA PRO A 59 2.54 20.39 -6.89
C PRO A 59 1.41 19.93 -7.84
N ASN A 60 1.00 20.78 -8.78
CA ASN A 60 -0.04 20.46 -9.76
C ASN A 60 0.42 19.41 -10.78
N LEU A 61 1.70 19.48 -11.17
CA LEU A 61 2.33 18.49 -12.05
C LEU A 61 2.43 17.13 -11.35
N MET A 62 2.80 17.13 -10.06
CA MET A 62 2.96 15.89 -9.29
C MET A 62 1.63 15.22 -8.95
N ASP A 63 0.56 15.99 -8.64
CA ASP A 63 -0.80 15.46 -8.50
C ASP A 63 -1.25 14.74 -9.80
N SER A 64 -0.97 15.37 -10.95
CA SER A 64 -1.27 14.79 -12.28
C SER A 64 -0.45 13.53 -12.57
N LEU A 65 0.87 13.55 -12.31
CA LEU A 65 1.76 12.41 -12.52
C LEU A 65 1.37 11.22 -11.64
N SER A 66 1.05 11.48 -10.36
CA SER A 66 0.64 10.47 -9.39
C SER A 66 -0.61 9.71 -9.85
N LEU A 67 -1.61 10.45 -10.33
CA LEU A 67 -2.83 9.87 -10.90
C LEU A 67 -2.57 9.11 -12.21
N CYS A 68 -1.69 9.63 -13.08
CA CYS A 68 -1.27 8.94 -14.32
C CYS A 68 -0.61 7.59 -14.03
N LEU A 69 0.32 7.55 -13.07
CA LEU A 69 1.03 6.33 -12.67
C LEU A 69 0.09 5.30 -12.05
N SER A 70 -0.88 5.73 -11.24
CA SER A 70 -1.89 4.82 -10.68
C SER A 70 -2.79 4.20 -11.75
N ASN A 71 -3.27 5.00 -12.72
CA ASN A 71 -4.05 4.48 -13.85
C ASN A 71 -3.20 3.54 -14.74
N SER A 72 -1.92 3.84 -14.93
CA SER A 72 -0.98 2.97 -15.65
C SER A 72 -0.79 1.64 -14.95
N LEU A 73 -0.67 1.64 -13.61
CA LEU A 73 -0.55 0.41 -12.83
C LEU A 73 -1.78 -0.48 -13.02
N LEU A 74 -2.98 0.08 -12.90
CA LEU A 74 -4.22 -0.66 -13.13
C LEU A 74 -4.30 -1.19 -14.57
N PHE A 75 -3.94 -0.38 -15.57
CA PHE A 75 -3.87 -0.82 -16.96
C PHE A 75 -2.91 -2.00 -17.14
N LEU A 76 -1.71 -1.94 -16.56
CA LEU A 76 -0.75 -3.05 -16.60
C LEU A 76 -1.33 -4.31 -15.93
N LYS A 77 -1.93 -4.18 -14.73
CA LYS A 77 -2.60 -5.30 -14.04
C LYS A 77 -3.67 -5.95 -14.92
N MET A 78 -4.51 -5.16 -15.57
CA MET A 78 -5.56 -5.67 -16.46
C MET A 78 -4.98 -6.42 -17.67
N ASN A 79 -3.90 -5.90 -18.27
CA ASN A 79 -3.22 -6.59 -19.36
C ASN A 79 -2.62 -7.92 -18.92
N PHE A 80 -1.93 -7.96 -17.77
CA PHE A 80 -1.41 -9.20 -17.18
C PHE A 80 -2.53 -10.21 -16.86
N LEU A 81 -3.66 -9.74 -16.34
CA LEU A 81 -4.82 -10.57 -16.06
C LEU A 81 -5.40 -11.20 -17.34
N TRP A 82 -5.50 -10.44 -18.43
CA TRP A 82 -5.96 -10.97 -19.72
C TRP A 82 -4.95 -11.92 -20.37
N LEU A 83 -3.64 -11.66 -20.25
CA LEU A 83 -2.60 -12.56 -20.75
C LEU A 83 -2.70 -13.93 -20.06
N ASN A 84 -2.98 -13.94 -18.76
CA ASN A 84 -3.18 -15.15 -17.97
C ASN A 84 -4.66 -15.58 -17.86
N GLY A 85 -5.53 -15.09 -18.74
CA GLY A 85 -6.98 -15.31 -18.63
C GLY A 85 -7.38 -16.79 -18.68
N ARG A 86 -6.59 -17.66 -19.32
CA ARG A 86 -6.81 -19.12 -19.33
C ARG A 86 -6.60 -19.72 -17.93
N ILE A 87 -5.51 -19.35 -17.26
CA ILE A 87 -5.19 -19.84 -15.91
C ILE A 87 -6.28 -19.40 -14.93
N ILE A 88 -6.77 -18.16 -15.04
CA ILE A 88 -7.86 -17.65 -14.20
C ILE A 88 -9.17 -18.40 -14.46
N TYR A 89 -9.48 -18.66 -15.74
CA TYR A 89 -10.65 -19.46 -16.11
C TYR A 89 -10.58 -20.85 -15.47
N ASP A 90 -9.44 -21.53 -15.56
CA ASP A 90 -9.24 -22.86 -14.98
C ASP A 90 -9.35 -22.82 -13.45
N MET A 91 -8.82 -21.79 -12.79
CA MET A 91 -8.99 -21.60 -11.34
C MET A 91 -10.46 -21.39 -10.96
N LEU A 92 -11.22 -20.55 -11.69
CA LEU A 92 -12.64 -20.32 -11.42
C LEU A 92 -13.49 -21.58 -11.67
N ALA A 93 -13.16 -22.36 -12.70
CA ALA A 93 -13.81 -23.64 -12.96
C ALA A 93 -13.55 -24.66 -11.83
N ARG A 94 -12.30 -24.76 -11.37
CA ARG A 94 -11.93 -25.61 -10.22
C ARG A 94 -12.66 -25.21 -8.94
N ILE A 95 -12.83 -23.90 -8.69
CA ILE A 95 -13.64 -23.44 -7.55
C ILE A 95 -15.07 -24.01 -7.66
N ALA A 96 -15.71 -23.92 -8.82
CA ALA A 96 -17.06 -24.44 -9.00
C ALA A 96 -17.13 -25.98 -8.80
N GLU A 97 -16.14 -26.71 -9.30
CA GLU A 97 -16.03 -28.17 -9.09
C GLU A 97 -15.86 -28.54 -7.61
N ASP A 98 -14.98 -27.85 -6.89
CA ASP A 98 -14.71 -28.10 -5.48
C ASP A 98 -15.95 -27.81 -4.60
N TRP A 99 -16.75 -26.80 -4.95
CA TRP A 99 -18.03 -26.52 -4.27
C TRP A 99 -19.07 -27.62 -4.52
N ASN A 100 -19.15 -28.12 -5.75
CA ASN A 100 -20.02 -29.24 -6.08
C ASN A 100 -19.59 -30.51 -5.33
N GLU A 101 -18.29 -30.80 -5.21
CA GLU A 101 -17.78 -31.93 -4.42
C GLU A 101 -18.18 -31.80 -2.93
N CYS A 102 -18.01 -30.60 -2.34
CA CYS A 102 -18.32 -30.34 -0.94
C CYS A 102 -19.82 -30.36 -0.63
N SER A 103 -20.69 -30.18 -1.63
CA SER A 103 -22.15 -30.15 -1.44
C SER A 103 -22.73 -31.44 -0.84
N SER A 104 -22.02 -32.56 -1.03
CA SER A 104 -22.40 -33.87 -0.51
C SER A 104 -22.11 -34.07 0.99
N ASN A 105 -21.28 -33.23 1.60
CA ASN A 105 -20.83 -33.41 2.98
C ASN A 105 -20.95 -32.11 3.79
N ASN A 106 -21.85 -32.12 4.78
CA ASN A 106 -22.16 -30.95 5.62
C ASN A 106 -20.95 -30.37 6.36
N SER A 107 -20.01 -31.20 6.85
CA SER A 107 -18.85 -30.68 7.59
C SER A 107 -17.88 -29.93 6.68
N LYS A 108 -17.60 -30.50 5.49
CA LYS A 108 -16.79 -29.84 4.45
C LYS A 108 -17.45 -28.55 3.97
N MET A 109 -18.75 -28.60 3.74
CA MET A 109 -19.54 -27.45 3.30
C MET A 109 -19.49 -26.30 4.32
N GLN A 110 -19.58 -26.58 5.62
CA GLN A 110 -19.49 -25.55 6.66
C GLN A 110 -18.14 -24.82 6.66
N LEU A 111 -17.03 -25.55 6.49
CA LEU A 111 -15.68 -24.96 6.39
C LEU A 111 -15.58 -24.02 5.18
N MET A 112 -16.10 -24.44 4.02
CA MET A 112 -16.12 -23.62 2.80
C MET A 112 -17.02 -22.39 2.94
N ILE A 113 -18.22 -22.52 3.53
CA ILE A 113 -19.14 -21.41 3.77
C ILE A 113 -18.49 -20.33 4.66
N SER A 114 -17.77 -20.73 5.71
CA SER A 114 -17.07 -19.78 6.59
C SER A 114 -16.05 -18.93 5.82
N LYS A 115 -15.25 -19.55 4.95
CA LYS A 115 -14.30 -18.84 4.07
C LYS A 115 -15.00 -17.97 3.03
N ALA A 116 -16.11 -18.44 2.47
CA ALA A 116 -16.90 -17.70 1.51
C ALA A 116 -17.49 -16.42 2.11
N ILE A 117 -18.04 -16.49 3.33
CA ILE A 117 -18.56 -15.32 4.04
C ILE A 117 -17.46 -14.30 4.27
N LEU A 118 -16.27 -14.75 4.69
CA LEU A 118 -15.12 -13.87 4.89
C LEU A 118 -14.66 -13.24 3.57
N SER A 119 -14.56 -14.02 2.49
CA SER A 119 -14.26 -13.56 1.14
C SER A 119 -15.24 -12.48 0.68
N HIS A 120 -16.55 -12.71 0.83
CA HIS A 120 -17.59 -11.76 0.43
C HIS A 120 -17.53 -10.47 1.26
N ARG A 121 -17.16 -10.54 2.54
CA ARG A 121 -16.97 -9.34 3.37
C ARG A 121 -15.76 -8.55 2.90
N ILE A 122 -14.62 -9.20 2.70
CA ILE A 122 -13.38 -8.55 2.26
C ILE A 122 -13.56 -7.93 0.87
N SER A 123 -14.19 -8.64 -0.07
CA SER A 123 -14.49 -8.13 -1.41
C SER A 123 -15.34 -6.85 -1.36
N LYS A 124 -16.44 -6.87 -0.60
CA LYS A 124 -17.29 -5.67 -0.42
C LYS A 124 -16.55 -4.52 0.25
N TYR A 125 -15.73 -4.80 1.27
CA TYR A 125 -14.93 -3.75 1.92
C TYR A 125 -13.88 -3.19 0.97
N SER A 126 -13.18 -4.03 0.21
CA SER A 126 -12.18 -3.59 -0.77
C SER A 126 -12.83 -2.71 -1.84
N ILE A 127 -13.89 -3.18 -2.49
CA ILE A 127 -14.58 -2.38 -3.52
C ILE A 127 -15.22 -1.11 -2.92
N GLY A 128 -15.72 -1.20 -1.69
CA GLY A 128 -16.26 -0.07 -0.94
C GLY A 128 -15.23 1.01 -0.64
N THR A 129 -14.00 0.66 -0.26
CA THR A 129 -12.94 1.65 0.03
C THR A 129 -12.55 2.42 -1.23
N TYR A 130 -12.39 1.75 -2.38
CA TYR A 130 -12.09 2.44 -3.64
C TYR A 130 -13.20 3.38 -4.09
N THR A 131 -14.46 2.96 -3.95
CA THR A 131 -15.60 3.83 -4.30
C THR A 131 -15.70 5.03 -3.38
N VAL A 132 -15.46 4.87 -2.06
CA VAL A 132 -15.40 6.00 -1.11
C VAL A 132 -14.25 6.95 -1.42
N VAL A 133 -13.04 6.44 -1.72
CA VAL A 133 -11.89 7.28 -2.10
C VAL A 133 -12.21 8.12 -3.35
N LEU A 134 -12.86 7.53 -4.35
CA LEU A 134 -13.30 8.27 -5.53
C LEU A 134 -14.33 9.35 -5.20
N LEU A 135 -15.35 9.04 -4.40
CA LEU A 135 -16.38 10.00 -4.02
C LEU A 135 -15.77 11.17 -3.23
N LEU A 136 -14.83 10.90 -2.33
CA LEU A 136 -14.09 11.93 -1.60
C LEU A 136 -13.22 12.78 -2.53
N PHE A 137 -12.56 12.17 -3.51
CA PHE A 137 -11.76 12.88 -4.51
C PHE A 137 -12.65 13.79 -5.38
N GLY A 138 -13.78 13.28 -5.88
CA GLY A 138 -14.74 14.04 -6.67
C GLY A 138 -15.42 15.17 -5.88
N ALA A 139 -15.87 14.89 -4.66
CA ALA A 139 -16.45 15.90 -3.77
C ALA A 139 -15.43 17.00 -3.41
N GLY A 140 -14.17 16.63 -3.19
CA GLY A 140 -13.08 17.59 -2.96
C GLY A 140 -12.91 18.57 -4.12
N ASN A 141 -12.98 18.10 -5.37
CA ASN A 141 -12.89 18.97 -6.55
C ASN A 141 -14.12 19.88 -6.71
N MET A 142 -15.32 19.38 -6.41
CA MET A 142 -16.55 20.19 -6.47
C MET A 142 -16.62 21.28 -5.40
N ILE A 143 -16.15 21.00 -4.18
CA ILE A 143 -16.07 21.99 -3.11
C ILE A 143 -15.11 23.11 -3.52
N VAL A 144 -13.95 22.77 -4.09
CA VAL A 144 -12.96 23.75 -4.58
C VAL A 144 -13.57 24.69 -5.61
N GLN A 145 -14.31 24.15 -6.58
CA GLN A 145 -14.97 24.94 -7.61
C GLN A 145 -16.03 25.91 -7.04
N LYS A 146 -16.63 25.58 -5.88
CA LYS A 146 -17.65 26.41 -5.24
C LYS A 146 -17.06 27.44 -4.26
N THR A 147 -15.89 27.16 -3.68
CA THR A 147 -15.20 28.05 -2.72
C THR A 147 -14.37 29.13 -3.43
N MET A 148 -13.87 28.86 -4.63
CA MET A 148 -13.34 29.91 -5.52
C MET A 148 -14.52 30.72 -6.08
N GLY A 149 -14.75 31.90 -5.51
CA GLY A 149 -15.97 32.69 -5.70
C GLY A 149 -16.30 33.11 -7.14
N SER A 150 -17.52 33.64 -7.30
CA SER A 150 -18.20 34.01 -8.55
C SER A 150 -17.53 35.10 -9.41
N GLU A 151 -16.32 35.55 -9.11
CA GLU A 151 -15.63 36.62 -9.87
C GLU A 151 -14.53 36.10 -10.82
N GLN A 152 -14.12 34.83 -10.71
CA GLN A 152 -13.19 34.15 -11.64
C GLN A 152 -13.90 33.20 -12.63
N LEU A 153 -15.23 33.29 -12.73
CA LEU A 153 -16.14 32.33 -13.37
C LEU A 153 -15.95 32.11 -14.89
N VAL A 154 -14.97 32.75 -15.55
CA VAL A 154 -14.84 32.73 -17.02
C VAL A 154 -13.64 31.94 -17.56
N GLU A 155 -12.55 31.71 -16.81
CA GLU A 155 -11.31 31.23 -17.48
C GLU A 155 -10.83 29.79 -17.24
N GLU A 156 -11.20 29.05 -16.19
CA GLU A 156 -10.78 27.63 -16.10
C GLU A 156 -11.83 26.72 -15.46
N LYS A 157 -12.63 26.06 -16.29
CA LYS A 157 -13.48 24.95 -15.84
C LYS A 157 -12.61 23.74 -15.46
N GLN A 158 -12.59 23.37 -14.19
CA GLN A 158 -11.74 22.27 -13.69
C GLN A 158 -12.33 20.88 -13.95
N LEU A 159 -11.57 20.03 -14.66
CA LEU A 159 -11.89 18.63 -14.90
C LEU A 159 -11.63 17.75 -13.65
N ILE A 160 -12.36 16.64 -13.50
CA ILE A 160 -12.12 15.65 -12.43
C ILE A 160 -10.72 15.08 -12.56
N VAL A 161 -10.33 14.74 -13.79
CA VAL A 161 -8.99 14.33 -14.14
C VAL A 161 -8.44 15.26 -15.19
N LYS A 162 -7.27 15.83 -14.90
CA LYS A 162 -6.54 16.70 -15.82
C LYS A 162 -6.11 15.90 -17.05
N MET A 163 -6.64 16.27 -18.20
CA MET A 163 -6.35 15.66 -19.50
C MET A 163 -6.51 16.71 -20.61
N LYS A 164 -5.84 16.51 -21.74
CA LYS A 164 -5.96 17.42 -22.87
C LYS A 164 -7.19 17.03 -23.68
N LEU A 165 -8.10 17.98 -23.89
CA LEU A 165 -9.30 17.81 -24.68
C LEU A 165 -9.26 18.70 -25.94
N PRO A 166 -10.04 18.37 -26.98
CA PRO A 166 -10.20 19.21 -28.18
C PRO A 166 -10.65 20.63 -27.84
N SER A 167 -10.29 21.59 -28.70
CA SER A 167 -10.27 23.05 -28.45
C SER A 167 -11.62 23.75 -28.23
N GLU A 168 -12.72 23.04 -28.01
CA GLU A 168 -14.07 23.61 -27.77
C GLU A 168 -14.83 22.93 -26.60
N PHE A 169 -14.12 22.27 -25.68
CA PHE A 169 -14.77 21.51 -24.60
C PHE A 169 -15.42 22.38 -23.51
N ASP A 170 -15.07 23.67 -23.43
CA ASP A 170 -15.56 24.59 -22.39
C ASP A 170 -17.02 25.05 -22.63
N ALA A 171 -17.58 24.81 -23.80
CA ALA A 171 -18.97 25.13 -24.12
C ALA A 171 -19.94 24.15 -23.42
N SER A 172 -21.03 24.68 -22.86
CA SER A 172 -22.17 23.84 -22.42
C SER A 172 -22.96 23.37 -23.65
N PRO A 173 -23.39 22.10 -23.77
CA PRO A 173 -23.38 21.02 -22.76
C PRO A 173 -22.15 20.09 -22.82
N ILE A 174 -21.16 20.37 -23.67
CA ILE A 174 -20.02 19.47 -23.93
C ILE A 174 -19.20 19.27 -22.65
N TYR A 175 -18.96 20.35 -21.90
CA TYR A 175 -18.26 20.30 -20.62
C TYR A 175 -18.92 19.32 -19.63
N GLU A 176 -20.24 19.44 -19.44
CA GLU A 176 -21.00 18.62 -18.51
C GLU A 176 -20.98 17.14 -18.92
N ILE A 177 -21.09 16.87 -20.23
CA ILE A 177 -20.98 15.51 -20.78
C ILE A 177 -19.60 14.91 -20.50
N VAL A 178 -18.54 15.69 -20.69
CA VAL A 178 -17.16 15.25 -20.39
C VAL A 178 -17.02 14.92 -18.92
N VAL A 179 -17.42 15.81 -18.00
CA VAL A 179 -17.29 15.59 -16.55
C VAL A 179 -18.06 14.34 -16.11
N VAL A 180 -19.28 14.14 -16.59
CA VAL A 180 -20.09 12.94 -16.31
C VAL A 180 -19.38 11.69 -16.84
N THR A 181 -18.85 11.74 -18.05
CA THR A 181 -18.09 10.63 -18.65
C THR A 181 -16.84 10.31 -17.81
N GLN A 182 -16.10 11.34 -17.38
CA GLN A 182 -14.92 11.14 -16.54
C GLN A 182 -15.26 10.49 -15.20
N PHE A 183 -16.36 10.90 -14.57
CA PHE A 183 -16.83 10.29 -13.32
C PHE A 183 -17.12 8.80 -13.50
N PHE A 184 -17.86 8.41 -14.55
CA PHE A 184 -18.16 6.99 -14.81
C PHE A 184 -16.91 6.17 -15.15
N VAL A 185 -15.95 6.73 -15.90
CA VAL A 185 -14.68 6.05 -16.18
C VAL A 185 -13.90 5.82 -14.89
N GLN A 186 -13.75 6.84 -14.05
CA GLN A 186 -13.04 6.74 -12.78
C GLN A 186 -13.75 5.81 -11.79
N PHE A 187 -15.08 5.82 -11.76
CA PHE A 187 -15.87 4.86 -10.99
C PHE A 187 -15.61 3.43 -11.43
N THR A 188 -15.56 3.19 -12.74
CA THR A 188 -15.30 1.85 -13.24
C THR A 188 -13.86 1.42 -12.96
N LEU A 189 -12.87 2.30 -13.10
CA LEU A 189 -11.49 2.05 -12.70
C LEU A 189 -11.36 1.71 -11.21
N ALA A 190 -12.05 2.45 -10.33
CA ALA A 190 -12.08 2.19 -8.90
C ALA A 190 -12.69 0.83 -8.55
N LEU A 191 -13.80 0.45 -9.23
CA LEU A 191 -14.37 -0.89 -9.11
C LEU A 191 -13.37 -1.97 -9.54
N LEU A 192 -12.67 -1.78 -10.67
CA LEU A 192 -11.66 -2.71 -11.19
C LEU A 192 -10.47 -2.87 -10.23
N ALA A 193 -9.98 -1.78 -9.64
CA ALA A 193 -8.88 -1.81 -8.66
C ALA A 193 -9.27 -2.61 -7.40
N GLY A 194 -10.41 -2.28 -6.79
CA GLY A 194 -10.91 -3.00 -5.62
C GLY A 194 -11.18 -4.47 -5.91
N MET A 195 -11.66 -4.76 -7.12
CA MET A 195 -11.89 -6.11 -7.61
C MET A 195 -10.64 -6.97 -7.72
N LEU A 196 -9.56 -6.44 -8.29
CA LEU A 196 -8.30 -7.16 -8.42
C LEU A 196 -7.71 -7.51 -7.04
N ASN A 197 -7.80 -6.57 -6.09
CA ASN A 197 -7.36 -6.78 -4.72
C ASN A 197 -8.23 -7.80 -3.99
N ALA A 198 -9.54 -7.79 -4.23
CA ALA A 198 -10.45 -8.80 -3.70
C ALA A 198 -10.17 -10.19 -4.29
N LEU A 199 -9.90 -10.27 -5.59
CA LEU A 199 -9.70 -11.53 -6.32
C LEU A 199 -8.56 -12.37 -5.71
N ILE A 200 -7.39 -11.80 -5.48
CA ILE A 200 -6.25 -12.53 -4.88
C ILE A 200 -6.61 -13.08 -3.49
N VAL A 201 -7.28 -12.27 -2.66
CA VAL A 201 -7.69 -12.70 -1.31
C VAL A 201 -8.73 -13.81 -1.39
N THR A 202 -9.71 -13.70 -2.29
CA THR A 202 -10.72 -14.75 -2.49
C THR A 202 -10.10 -16.08 -2.92
N LEU A 203 -9.17 -16.07 -3.87
CA LEU A 203 -8.48 -17.28 -4.33
C LEU A 203 -7.71 -17.94 -3.19
N ILE A 204 -7.02 -17.14 -2.37
CA ILE A 204 -6.27 -17.65 -1.21
C ILE A 204 -7.19 -18.15 -0.11
N LEU A 205 -8.31 -17.48 0.15
CA LEU A 205 -9.31 -17.96 1.12
C LEU A 205 -9.98 -19.25 0.65
N HIS A 206 -10.17 -19.43 -0.66
CA HIS A 206 -10.65 -20.70 -1.22
C HIS A 206 -9.65 -21.82 -0.95
N VAL A 207 -8.37 -21.62 -1.29
CA VAL A 207 -7.28 -22.57 -0.99
C VAL A 207 -7.21 -22.87 0.51
N ALA A 208 -7.33 -21.85 1.36
CA ALA A 208 -7.34 -22.02 2.80
C ALA A 208 -8.51 -22.88 3.31
N GLY A 209 -9.68 -22.79 2.67
CA GLY A 209 -10.83 -23.67 2.94
C GLY A 209 -10.54 -25.12 2.57
N GLN A 210 -9.91 -25.35 1.41
CA GLN A 210 -9.49 -26.68 0.99
C GLN A 210 -8.44 -27.28 1.95
N ILE A 211 -7.51 -26.46 2.45
CA ILE A 211 -6.54 -26.86 3.48
C ILE A 211 -7.27 -27.23 4.77
N ASP A 212 -8.24 -26.43 5.21
CA ASP A 212 -9.04 -26.72 6.40
C ASP A 212 -9.77 -28.07 6.30
N ILE A 213 -10.31 -28.40 5.12
CA ILE A 213 -10.92 -29.72 4.87
C ILE A 213 -9.90 -30.85 5.00
N ILE A 214 -8.70 -30.71 4.40
CA ILE A 214 -7.65 -31.73 4.51
C ILE A 214 -7.22 -31.90 5.96
N CYS A 215 -7.00 -30.81 6.70
CA CYS A 215 -6.63 -30.86 8.11
C CYS A 215 -7.70 -31.59 8.94
N HIS A 216 -8.98 -31.33 8.69
CA HIS A 216 -10.08 -32.04 9.36
C HIS A 216 -10.10 -33.54 9.01
N GLU A 217 -9.98 -33.89 7.73
CA GLU A 217 -9.95 -35.29 7.28
C GLU A 217 -8.75 -36.07 7.82
N LEU A 218 -7.60 -35.42 7.98
CA LEU A 218 -6.39 -36.01 8.57
C LEU A 218 -6.56 -36.34 10.06
N LEU A 219 -7.30 -35.52 10.80
CA LEU A 219 -7.55 -35.76 12.23
C LEU A 219 -8.58 -36.89 12.46
N GLU A 220 -9.44 -37.15 11.48
CA GLU A 220 -10.51 -38.16 11.57
C GLU A 220 -10.19 -39.49 10.86
N ILE A 221 -8.91 -39.79 10.60
CA ILE A 221 -8.53 -41.04 9.94
C ILE A 221 -8.99 -42.25 10.78
N PRO A 222 -9.80 -43.17 10.21
CA PRO A 222 -10.31 -44.30 10.96
C PRO A 222 -9.21 -45.32 11.24
N VAL A 223 -9.05 -45.71 12.51
CA VAL A 223 -7.99 -46.65 12.94
C VAL A 223 -8.44 -48.12 12.81
N ALA A 224 -9.72 -48.40 13.06
CA ALA A 224 -10.26 -49.76 13.12
C ALA A 224 -9.96 -50.60 11.87
N GLU A 225 -9.56 -51.86 12.05
CA GLU A 225 -9.14 -52.74 10.94
C GLU A 225 -10.27 -53.00 9.93
N ASN A 226 -11.51 -53.11 10.41
CA ASN A 226 -12.70 -53.29 9.56
C ASN A 226 -13.01 -52.08 8.66
N LYS A 227 -12.30 -50.96 8.83
CA LYS A 227 -12.43 -49.74 8.00
C LYS A 227 -11.26 -49.55 7.03
N TYR A 228 -10.46 -50.58 6.76
CA TYR A 228 -9.29 -50.52 5.87
C TYR A 228 -9.59 -49.91 4.49
N ASP A 229 -10.61 -50.41 3.79
CA ASP A 229 -10.96 -49.92 2.45
C ASP A 229 -11.38 -48.44 2.48
N SER A 230 -12.19 -48.06 3.46
CA SER A 230 -12.59 -46.66 3.67
C SER A 230 -11.40 -45.76 3.98
N ARG A 231 -10.41 -46.24 4.74
CA ARG A 231 -9.19 -45.49 5.06
C ARG A 231 -8.34 -45.24 3.82
N ILE A 232 -8.15 -46.25 2.97
CA ILE A 232 -7.39 -46.10 1.73
C ILE A 232 -8.06 -45.10 0.78
N ILE A 233 -9.38 -45.20 0.64
CA ILE A 233 -10.15 -44.25 -0.18
C ILE A 233 -9.97 -42.82 0.37
N LEU A 234 -10.03 -42.64 1.70
CA LEU A 234 -9.81 -41.36 2.36
C LEU A 234 -8.39 -40.83 2.12
N LEU A 235 -7.35 -41.64 2.34
CA LEU A 235 -5.95 -41.24 2.14
C LEU A 235 -5.68 -40.87 0.68
N ARG A 236 -6.22 -41.64 -0.28
CA ARG A 236 -6.12 -41.30 -1.71
C ARG A 236 -6.82 -39.97 -2.02
N SER A 237 -8.00 -39.73 -1.45
CA SER A 237 -8.73 -38.46 -1.58
C SER A 237 -7.92 -37.29 -1.01
N ILE A 238 -7.33 -37.44 0.18
CA ILE A 238 -6.50 -36.42 0.83
C ILE A 238 -5.28 -36.07 -0.04
N VAL A 239 -4.54 -37.08 -0.52
CA VAL A 239 -3.35 -36.87 -1.37
C VAL A 239 -3.73 -36.19 -2.67
N SER A 240 -4.81 -36.65 -3.33
CA SER A 240 -5.31 -36.02 -4.56
C SER A 240 -5.67 -34.55 -4.32
N ARG A 241 -6.40 -34.24 -3.24
CA ARG A 241 -6.79 -32.86 -2.92
C ARG A 241 -5.57 -31.99 -2.57
N HIS A 242 -4.58 -32.52 -1.85
CA HIS A 242 -3.34 -31.79 -1.56
C HIS A 242 -2.57 -31.44 -2.86
N GLN A 243 -2.51 -32.37 -3.81
CA GLN A 243 -1.90 -32.09 -5.13
C GLN A 243 -2.68 -31.02 -5.90
N ARG A 244 -4.02 -31.05 -5.87
CA ARG A 244 -4.85 -30.00 -6.48
C ARG A 244 -4.62 -28.64 -5.83
N ILE A 245 -4.49 -28.57 -4.50
CA ILE A 245 -4.17 -27.35 -3.76
C ILE A 245 -2.81 -26.78 -4.17
N ILE A 246 -1.78 -27.62 -4.28
CA ILE A 246 -0.45 -27.20 -4.74
C ILE A 246 -0.55 -26.60 -6.14
N ALA A 247 -1.16 -27.33 -7.09
CA ALA A 247 -1.32 -26.84 -8.45
C ALA A 247 -2.16 -25.56 -8.55
N PHE A 248 -3.16 -25.38 -7.67
CA PHE A 248 -3.95 -24.16 -7.57
C PHE A 248 -3.12 -22.99 -7.03
N ALA A 249 -2.31 -23.21 -5.99
CA ALA A 249 -1.40 -22.19 -5.46
C ALA A 249 -0.32 -21.78 -6.47
N ASP A 250 0.24 -22.74 -7.22
CA ASP A 250 1.18 -22.44 -8.31
C ASP A 250 0.51 -21.59 -9.40
N SER A 251 -0.76 -21.88 -9.73
CA SER A 251 -1.55 -21.07 -10.67
C SER A 251 -1.82 -19.63 -10.16
N ILE A 252 -2.04 -19.46 -8.85
CA ILE A 252 -2.13 -18.13 -8.23
C ILE A 252 -0.78 -17.42 -8.37
N GLU A 253 0.33 -18.10 -8.08
CA GLU A 253 1.66 -17.51 -8.18
C GLU A 253 1.96 -17.05 -9.61
N ASP A 254 1.67 -17.87 -10.63
CA ASP A 254 1.88 -17.53 -12.04
C ASP A 254 1.15 -16.24 -12.47
N VAL A 255 -0.07 -16.01 -11.95
CA VAL A 255 -0.88 -14.82 -12.27
C VAL A 255 -0.41 -13.59 -11.49
N PHE A 256 -0.18 -13.74 -10.18
CA PHE A 256 0.01 -12.59 -9.28
C PHE A 256 1.47 -12.24 -9.02
N CYS A 257 2.44 -13.10 -9.40
CA CYS A 257 3.86 -12.86 -9.12
C CYS A 257 4.40 -11.59 -9.80
N TYR A 258 4.22 -11.49 -11.11
CA TYR A 258 4.61 -10.29 -11.86
C TYR A 258 3.68 -9.11 -11.59
N MET A 259 2.40 -9.37 -11.27
CA MET A 259 1.47 -8.32 -10.88
C MET A 259 1.91 -7.63 -9.59
N ALA A 260 2.35 -8.40 -8.60
CA ALA A 260 2.91 -7.89 -7.35
C ALA A 260 4.23 -7.16 -7.59
N LEU A 261 5.12 -7.67 -8.46
CA LEU A 261 6.35 -6.95 -8.80
C LEU A 261 6.05 -5.54 -9.34
N MET A 262 5.15 -5.43 -10.31
CA MET A 262 4.77 -4.14 -10.89
C MET A 262 4.11 -3.23 -9.85
N GLN A 263 3.31 -3.79 -8.93
CA GLN A 263 2.76 -3.06 -7.79
C GLN A 263 3.86 -2.41 -6.96
N PHE A 264 4.84 -3.21 -6.49
CA PHE A 264 5.89 -2.71 -5.61
C PHE A 264 6.77 -1.69 -6.33
N LEU A 265 7.16 -1.95 -7.59
CA LEU A 265 7.96 -1.01 -8.38
C LEU A 265 7.25 0.34 -8.59
N LEU A 266 6.00 0.33 -9.03
CA LEU A 266 5.25 1.57 -9.26
C LEU A 266 4.87 2.27 -7.96
N ASN A 267 4.56 1.53 -6.89
CA ASN A 267 4.39 2.10 -5.55
C ASN A 267 5.66 2.79 -5.08
N THR A 268 6.83 2.21 -5.28
CA THR A 268 8.11 2.86 -4.94
C THR A 268 8.27 4.16 -5.71
N PHE A 269 8.06 4.18 -7.03
CA PHE A 269 8.10 5.43 -7.81
C PHE A 269 7.14 6.48 -7.26
N VAL A 270 5.88 6.10 -7.04
CA VAL A 270 4.85 7.02 -6.55
C VAL A 270 5.15 7.52 -5.14
N ILE A 271 5.59 6.67 -4.22
CA ILE A 271 6.02 7.05 -2.86
C ILE A 271 7.23 7.97 -2.93
N CYS A 272 8.19 7.72 -3.84
CA CYS A 272 9.33 8.60 -4.07
C CYS A 272 8.88 9.97 -4.60
N PHE A 273 7.93 10.03 -5.54
CA PHE A 273 7.39 11.30 -6.05
C PHE A 273 6.55 12.04 -5.00
N LEU A 274 5.68 11.36 -4.25
CA LEU A 274 4.93 11.94 -3.13
C LEU A 274 5.87 12.43 -2.03
N GLY A 275 6.91 11.63 -1.72
CA GLY A 275 7.98 12.00 -0.81
C GLY A 275 8.73 13.22 -1.30
N PHE A 276 9.06 13.29 -2.59
CA PHE A 276 9.62 14.47 -3.22
C PHE A 276 8.68 15.65 -3.19
N VAL A 277 7.34 15.51 -3.31
CA VAL A 277 6.40 16.61 -3.14
C VAL A 277 6.39 17.11 -1.70
N ILE A 278 6.35 16.21 -0.72
CA ILE A 278 6.38 16.56 0.70
C ILE A 278 7.70 17.26 1.03
N VAL A 279 8.82 16.70 0.57
CA VAL A 279 10.17 17.23 0.74
C VAL A 279 10.35 18.52 -0.06
N THR A 280 9.80 18.66 -1.26
CA THR A 280 9.93 19.85 -2.09
C THR A 280 9.00 20.95 -1.64
N TYR A 281 7.83 20.64 -1.10
CA TYR A 281 6.99 21.61 -0.41
C TYR A 281 7.72 22.10 0.85
N TYR A 282 8.33 21.18 1.59
CA TYR A 282 9.22 21.48 2.71
C TYR A 282 10.52 22.22 2.29
N TYR A 283 11.05 21.96 1.11
CA TYR A 283 12.26 22.55 0.53
C TYR A 283 11.98 23.92 -0.11
N LEU A 284 10.84 24.10 -0.77
CA LEU A 284 10.30 25.40 -1.22
C LEU A 284 10.02 26.30 0.00
N LEU A 285 9.65 25.72 1.13
CA LEU A 285 9.54 26.40 2.42
C LEU A 285 10.90 26.72 3.07
N THR A 286 12.02 26.14 2.62
CA THR A 286 13.32 26.27 3.30
C THR A 286 14.50 26.73 2.43
N HIS A 287 14.42 26.65 1.10
CA HIS A 287 15.58 26.86 0.22
C HIS A 287 15.17 27.09 -1.25
N PHE A 288 14.91 28.34 -1.63
CA PHE A 288 15.11 28.74 -3.02
C PHE A 288 16.60 28.95 -3.25
N SER A 289 17.26 28.03 -3.95
CA SER A 289 18.20 28.26 -5.07
C SER A 289 19.09 27.03 -5.27
N THR A 290 18.99 26.49 -6.49
CA THR A 290 19.51 25.21 -6.97
C THR A 290 20.88 25.37 -7.60
N LYS A 291 21.86 24.54 -7.19
CA LYS A 291 22.88 23.92 -8.04
C LYS A 291 23.74 22.98 -7.19
N GLU A 292 24.06 21.80 -7.75
CA GLU A 292 24.97 20.76 -7.20
C GLU A 292 24.35 19.65 -6.33
N LEU A 293 23.07 19.33 -6.56
CA LEU A 293 22.36 18.22 -5.92
C LEU A 293 22.91 16.78 -6.12
N PRO A 294 23.67 16.41 -7.18
CA PRO A 294 24.01 14.99 -7.39
C PRO A 294 25.25 14.46 -6.63
N ASN A 295 26.21 15.31 -6.24
CA ASN A 295 27.49 14.85 -5.68
C ASN A 295 27.51 14.77 -4.15
N LEU A 296 26.42 15.19 -3.49
CA LEU A 296 26.34 15.31 -2.05
C LEU A 296 25.58 14.13 -1.42
N ILE A 297 24.77 13.42 -2.20
CA ILE A 297 23.81 12.40 -1.73
C ILE A 297 24.49 11.16 -1.13
N ASP A 298 25.73 10.85 -1.53
CA ASP A 298 26.40 9.61 -1.12
C ASP A 298 27.14 9.72 0.24
N GLY A 299 27.47 10.95 0.69
CA GLY A 299 28.15 11.20 1.97
C GLY A 299 27.25 11.71 3.11
N LEU A 300 25.97 11.91 2.85
CA LEU A 300 25.11 12.79 3.65
C LEU A 300 24.10 12.09 4.58
N SER A 301 23.99 10.76 4.54
CA SER A 301 22.99 10.00 5.31
C SER A 301 23.06 10.20 6.83
N THR A 302 24.19 10.69 7.37
CA THR A 302 24.40 10.91 8.81
C THR A 302 24.67 12.39 9.16
N THR A 303 25.10 13.21 8.20
CA THR A 303 25.45 14.63 8.40
C THR A 303 24.35 15.62 7.94
N LEU A 304 23.40 15.19 7.11
CA LEU A 304 22.28 16.01 6.57
C LEU A 304 21.43 16.72 7.62
N PRO A 305 20.98 16.07 8.71
CA PRO A 305 20.08 16.73 9.67
C PRO A 305 20.75 17.93 10.33
N HIS A 306 22.07 17.86 10.57
CA HIS A 306 22.87 18.90 11.21
C HIS A 306 23.12 20.09 10.26
N SER A 307 23.44 19.84 9.00
CA SER A 307 23.65 20.90 8.00
C SER A 307 22.33 21.59 7.62
N LEU A 308 21.23 20.83 7.50
CA LEU A 308 19.89 21.38 7.24
C LEU A 308 19.39 22.29 8.37
N LEU A 309 19.64 21.95 9.64
CA LEU A 309 19.29 22.84 10.76
C LEU A 309 20.04 24.18 10.66
N PHE A 310 21.33 24.13 10.37
CA PHE A 310 22.18 25.32 10.27
C PHE A 310 21.74 26.24 9.12
N PHE A 311 21.46 25.68 7.95
CA PHE A 311 20.89 26.42 6.82
C PHE A 311 19.52 27.03 7.14
N LYS A 312 18.60 26.28 7.80
CA LYS A 312 17.30 26.82 8.21
C LYS A 312 17.42 28.01 9.16
N LEU A 313 18.35 27.96 10.12
CA LEU A 313 18.59 29.07 11.06
C LEU A 313 19.13 30.30 10.34
N ILE A 314 20.05 30.13 9.38
CA ILE A 314 20.59 31.22 8.55
C ILE A 314 19.50 31.85 7.67
N VAL A 315 18.64 31.04 7.04
CA VAL A 315 17.55 31.52 6.18
C VAL A 315 16.49 32.26 7.00
N LEU A 316 16.12 31.74 8.18
CA LEU A 316 15.18 32.40 9.08
C LEU A 316 15.74 33.72 9.62
N TRP A 317 17.05 33.78 9.85
CA TRP A 317 17.76 35.01 10.22
C TRP A 317 17.86 36.00 9.05
N ALA A 318 18.18 35.55 7.83
CA ALA A 318 18.27 36.39 6.64
C ALA A 318 16.90 37.02 6.28
N ASN A 319 15.82 36.25 6.43
CA ASN A 319 14.45 36.69 6.15
C ASN A 319 13.68 37.16 7.39
N HIS A 320 14.38 37.51 8.49
CA HIS A 320 13.75 37.87 9.76
C HIS A 320 12.74 39.03 9.63
N ARG A 321 12.92 39.94 8.66
CA ARG A 321 11.96 41.03 8.40
C ARG A 321 10.63 40.52 7.86
N ILE A 322 10.65 39.57 6.91
CA ILE A 322 9.43 38.99 6.33
C ILE A 322 8.71 38.14 7.37
N PHE A 323 9.47 37.30 8.10
CA PHE A 323 8.90 36.49 9.18
C PHE A 323 8.30 37.35 10.30
N LYS A 324 8.97 38.44 10.67
CA LYS A 324 8.44 39.43 11.61
C LYS A 324 7.16 40.08 11.08
N ASN A 325 7.09 40.41 9.79
CA ASN A 325 5.87 40.97 9.20
C ASN A 325 4.71 39.95 9.21
N ILE A 326 4.97 38.67 8.95
CA ILE A 326 3.96 37.59 9.06
C ILE A 326 3.48 37.46 10.50
N LEU A 327 4.38 37.42 11.49
CA LEU A 327 4.00 37.36 12.91
C LEU A 327 3.20 38.59 13.35
N ILE A 328 3.57 39.78 12.88
CA ILE A 328 2.82 41.02 13.15
C ILE A 328 1.45 40.97 12.49
N ALA A 329 1.35 40.48 11.25
CA ALA A 329 0.08 40.29 10.56
C ALA A 329 -0.82 39.30 11.32
N MET A 330 -0.28 38.14 11.71
CA MET A 330 -0.99 37.15 12.54
C MET A 330 -1.44 37.73 13.89
N SER A 331 -0.61 38.56 14.52
CA SER A 331 -0.96 39.24 15.78
C SER A 331 -2.05 40.30 15.58
N ASN A 332 -2.03 41.01 14.46
CA ASN A 332 -3.05 42.00 14.13
C ASN A 332 -4.38 41.34 13.75
N ASP A 333 -4.35 40.21 13.05
CA ASP A 333 -5.53 39.40 12.74
C ASP A 333 -6.21 38.91 14.03
N TRP A 334 -5.44 38.59 15.07
CA TRP A 334 -5.94 38.23 16.39
C TRP A 334 -6.74 39.35 17.08
N HIS A 335 -6.39 40.60 16.80
CA HIS A 335 -7.07 41.77 17.37
C HIS A 335 -8.23 42.29 16.49
N LYS A 336 -8.23 41.97 15.20
CA LYS A 336 -9.16 42.56 14.22
C LYS A 336 -10.39 41.67 13.95
N TYR A 337 -10.31 40.36 14.14
CA TYR A 337 -11.41 39.44 13.88
C TYR A 337 -12.33 39.25 15.09
N SER A 338 -13.65 39.39 14.89
CA SER A 338 -14.66 39.22 15.96
C SER A 338 -14.90 37.75 16.35
N ASN A 339 -14.52 36.80 15.50
CA ASN A 339 -14.83 35.38 15.67
C ASN A 339 -13.67 34.62 16.35
N MET A 340 -13.43 34.97 17.62
CA MET A 340 -12.32 34.48 18.45
C MET A 340 -12.23 32.95 18.52
N TYR A 341 -13.36 32.24 18.44
CA TYR A 341 -13.43 30.78 18.51
C TYR A 341 -12.68 30.05 17.40
N ALA A 342 -12.77 30.51 16.14
CA ALA A 342 -12.10 29.86 15.02
C ALA A 342 -10.58 30.00 15.10
N MET A 343 -10.09 31.16 15.57
CA MET A 343 -8.67 31.41 15.78
C MET A 343 -8.10 30.63 16.96
N ILE A 344 -8.88 30.51 18.05
CA ILE A 344 -8.52 29.66 19.20
C ILE A 344 -8.40 28.20 18.77
N ASP A 345 -9.36 27.67 18.00
CA ASP A 345 -9.32 26.27 17.56
C ASP A 345 -8.09 25.95 16.69
N LYS A 346 -7.77 26.83 15.72
CA LYS A 346 -6.56 26.71 14.89
C LYS A 346 -5.27 26.82 15.72
N ALA A 347 -5.21 27.71 16.71
CA ALA A 347 -4.07 27.85 17.61
C ALA A 347 -3.90 26.61 18.50
N VAL A 348 -4.99 26.05 19.04
CA VAL A 348 -4.99 24.82 19.84
C VAL A 348 -4.55 23.63 18.98
N LEU A 349 -5.02 23.54 17.74
CA LEU A 349 -4.61 22.49 16.79
C LEU A 349 -3.13 22.58 16.46
N ALA A 350 -2.62 23.77 16.14
CA ALA A 350 -1.20 24.01 15.91
C ALA A 350 -0.34 23.62 17.12
N HIS A 351 -0.79 23.98 18.33
CA HIS A 351 -0.11 23.61 19.56
C HIS A 351 -0.05 22.09 19.77
N ARG A 352 -1.16 21.37 19.51
CA ARG A 352 -1.20 19.90 19.59
C ARG A 352 -0.29 19.24 18.56
N CYS A 353 -0.30 19.70 17.31
CA CYS A 353 0.59 19.22 16.26
C CYS A 353 2.06 19.45 16.61
N SER A 354 2.40 20.63 17.13
CA SER A 354 3.76 20.95 17.57
C SER A 354 4.24 20.03 18.68
N LYS A 355 3.41 19.83 19.71
CA LYS A 355 3.72 18.91 20.81
C LYS A 355 3.94 17.48 20.31
N LEU A 356 3.08 16.99 19.42
CA LEU A 356 3.19 15.64 18.85
C LEU A 356 4.49 15.47 18.06
N ILE A 357 4.79 16.41 17.16
CA ILE A 357 6.01 16.37 16.34
C ILE A 357 7.25 16.37 17.23
N ILE A 358 7.36 17.30 18.20
CA ILE A 358 8.49 17.36 19.13
C ILE A 358 8.63 16.04 19.91
N THR A 359 7.53 15.44 20.37
CA THR A 359 7.59 14.15 21.09
C THR A 359 8.07 13.00 20.22
N VAL A 360 7.65 12.94 18.95
CA VAL A 360 8.08 11.90 18.01
C VAL A 360 9.58 12.01 17.72
N TYR A 361 10.10 13.23 17.50
CA TYR A 361 11.55 13.44 17.29
C TYR A 361 12.37 13.06 18.53
N SER A 362 11.88 13.38 19.74
CA SER A 362 12.52 12.97 20.99
C SER A 362 12.53 11.45 21.16
N ILE A 363 11.43 10.76 20.84
CA ILE A 363 11.35 9.29 20.89
C ILE A 363 12.29 8.66 19.86
N ALA A 364 12.37 9.21 18.64
CA ALA A 364 13.28 8.71 17.60
C ALA A 364 14.76 8.81 18.03
N VAL A 365 15.18 9.91 18.66
CA VAL A 365 16.54 10.04 19.20
C VAL A 365 16.80 9.04 20.32
N LEU A 366 15.82 8.83 21.21
CA LEU A 366 15.92 7.83 22.27
C LEU A 366 16.07 6.42 21.68
N LEU A 367 15.22 6.04 20.72
CA LEU A 367 15.28 4.74 20.04
C LEU A 367 16.59 4.55 19.26
N TYR A 368 17.08 5.58 18.58
CA TYR A 368 18.37 5.53 17.87
C TYR A 368 19.54 5.36 18.85
N SER A 369 19.51 6.09 19.98
CA SER A 369 20.54 5.97 21.02
C SER A 369 20.54 4.61 21.69
N THR A 370 19.37 4.04 22.00
CA THR A 370 19.26 2.72 22.63
C THR A 370 19.63 1.61 21.64
N ALA A 371 19.20 1.70 20.38
CA ALA A 371 19.60 0.76 19.33
C ALA A 371 21.12 0.78 19.09
N SER A 372 21.74 1.96 19.05
CA SER A 372 23.18 2.11 18.86
C SER A 372 23.97 1.54 20.05
N ILE A 373 23.53 1.81 21.30
CA ILE A 373 24.16 1.25 22.51
C ILE A 373 24.00 -0.29 22.56
N ASN A 374 22.86 -0.82 22.11
CA ASN A 374 22.59 -2.26 22.14
C ASN A 374 23.39 -3.02 21.07
N LEU A 375 23.58 -2.44 19.89
CA LEU A 375 24.48 -2.97 18.85
C LEU A 375 25.94 -2.98 19.32
N ASN A 376 26.36 -1.95 20.05
CA ASN A 376 27.72 -1.81 20.58
C ASN A 376 28.04 -2.82 21.71
N LYS A 377 27.01 -3.37 22.38
CA LYS A 377 27.18 -4.46 23.36
C LYS A 377 27.47 -5.82 22.71
N GLN A 378 27.30 -5.93 21.39
CA GLN A 378 27.37 -7.18 20.65
C GLN A 378 28.67 -7.34 19.83
N SER A 379 29.47 -6.27 19.72
CA SER A 379 30.79 -6.25 19.09
C SER A 379 31.90 -6.52 20.11
N ASP A 380 32.70 -7.57 19.89
CA ASP A 380 33.81 -8.02 20.75
C ASP A 380 35.14 -7.30 20.41
N ASP A 381 35.06 -6.02 20.04
CA ASP A 381 36.22 -5.22 19.58
C ASP A 381 36.70 -4.25 20.67
N ASP A 382 38.03 -4.01 20.72
CA ASP A 382 38.73 -3.36 21.85
C ASP A 382 38.42 -1.85 21.99
N CYS A 383 37.68 -1.26 21.05
CA CYS A 383 37.20 0.12 21.15
C CYS A 383 35.69 0.24 20.83
N ARG A 384 34.97 0.86 21.77
CA ARG A 384 33.50 1.05 21.73
C ARG A 384 33.12 2.10 20.66
N GLU A 385 32.15 1.79 19.80
CA GLU A 385 31.69 2.72 18.75
C GLU A 385 30.95 3.94 19.34
N LEU A 386 31.12 5.12 18.73
CA LEU A 386 30.40 6.35 19.10
C LEU A 386 28.98 6.39 18.51
N LEU A 387 28.08 7.16 19.14
CA LEU A 387 26.69 7.36 18.71
C LEU A 387 26.58 7.99 17.30
N ILE A 388 27.57 8.82 16.96
CA ILE A 388 27.85 9.28 15.59
C ILE A 388 29.31 8.96 15.30
N LYS A 389 29.57 8.20 14.23
CA LYS A 389 30.93 7.90 13.77
C LYS A 389 31.64 9.21 13.37
N MET A 390 32.65 9.60 14.13
CA MET A 390 33.44 10.81 13.92
C MET A 390 34.88 10.55 14.36
N GLU A 391 35.85 11.00 13.57
CA GLU A 391 37.25 11.01 13.99
C GLU A 391 37.46 12.15 15.00
N LEU A 392 37.86 11.79 16.22
CA LEU A 392 38.22 12.75 17.26
C LEU A 392 39.75 12.90 17.30
N PRO A 393 40.28 14.12 17.48
CA PRO A 393 41.72 14.36 17.53
C PRO A 393 42.40 13.84 18.81
N PHE A 394 41.70 13.05 19.63
CA PHE A 394 42.14 12.48 20.89
C PHE A 394 41.57 11.07 21.09
N GLY A 395 42.28 10.21 21.80
CA GLY A 395 41.82 8.86 22.14
C GLY A 395 40.63 8.91 23.10
N PHE A 396 39.56 8.18 22.77
CA PHE A 396 38.29 8.23 23.51
C PHE A 396 37.82 6.85 24.00
N CYS A 397 38.62 5.78 23.82
CA CYS A 397 38.20 4.42 24.18
C CYS A 397 38.19 4.18 25.71
N GLU A 398 38.88 5.02 26.50
CA GLU A 398 38.97 4.90 27.97
C GLU A 398 37.83 5.65 28.70
N SER A 399 37.29 5.04 29.77
CA SER A 399 36.39 5.72 30.70
C SER A 399 37.20 6.68 31.59
N PRO A 400 36.77 7.93 31.84
CA PRO A 400 35.42 8.49 31.64
C PRO A 400 35.21 9.28 30.32
N ILE A 401 36.25 9.43 29.49
CA ILE A 401 36.22 10.28 28.29
C ILE A 401 35.17 9.77 27.29
N TYR A 402 35.08 8.45 27.11
CA TYR A 402 34.05 7.82 26.28
C TYR A 402 32.63 8.22 26.70
N GLU A 403 32.32 8.13 28.01
CA GLU A 403 30.99 8.39 28.55
C GLU A 403 30.60 9.87 28.42
N ILE A 404 31.58 10.76 28.63
CA ILE A 404 31.41 12.20 28.45
C ILE A 404 31.14 12.53 26.98
N VAL A 405 31.91 11.96 26.04
CA VAL A 405 31.70 12.17 24.59
C VAL A 405 30.34 11.64 24.15
N MET A 406 29.94 10.45 24.61
CA MET A 406 28.63 9.87 24.32
C MET A 406 27.47 10.73 24.87
N PHE A 407 27.61 11.22 26.10
CA PHE A 407 26.62 12.11 26.71
C PHE A 407 26.50 13.43 25.96
N VAL A 408 27.63 14.04 25.57
CA VAL A 408 27.66 15.27 24.78
C VAL A 408 27.04 15.07 23.40
N GLN A 409 27.35 13.94 22.72
CA GLN A 409 26.73 13.61 21.43
C GLN A 409 25.22 13.39 21.56
N PHE A 410 24.77 12.70 22.61
CA PHE A 410 23.35 12.48 22.89
C PHE A 410 22.60 13.78 23.16
N VAL A 411 23.14 14.67 24.01
CA VAL A 411 22.54 15.99 24.28
C VAL A 411 22.48 16.84 23.00
N ARG A 412 23.52 16.79 22.17
CA ARG A 412 23.56 17.49 20.87
C ARG A 412 22.54 16.94 19.89
N LEU A 413 22.37 15.62 19.82
CA LEU A 413 21.36 14.96 18.99
C LEU A 413 19.93 15.34 19.42
N ILE A 414 19.65 15.38 20.73
CA ILE A 414 18.36 15.84 21.25
C ILE A 414 18.11 17.31 20.92
N ALA A 415 19.10 18.18 21.12
CA ALA A 415 18.99 19.60 20.81
C ALA A 415 18.74 19.85 19.31
N VAL A 416 19.41 19.09 18.43
CA VAL A 416 19.22 19.19 16.98
C VAL A 416 17.86 18.63 16.56
N ALA A 417 17.47 17.45 17.07
CA ALA A 417 16.18 16.84 16.73
C ALA A 417 14.99 17.66 17.24
N SER A 418 15.08 18.25 18.43
CA SER A 418 14.05 19.15 18.95
C SER A 418 13.95 20.44 18.13
N ALA A 419 15.06 21.02 17.69
CA ALA A 419 15.05 22.19 16.82
C ALA A 419 14.50 21.89 15.41
N ILE A 420 14.80 20.71 14.84
CA ILE A 420 14.17 20.21 13.60
C ILE A 420 12.66 20.01 13.80
N GLY A 421 12.26 19.38 14.91
CA GLY A 421 10.87 19.15 15.27
C GLY A 421 10.07 20.44 15.42
N MET A 422 10.63 21.46 16.08
CA MET A 422 10.03 22.79 16.21
C MET A 422 9.86 23.50 14.86
N LEU A 423 10.88 23.43 13.98
CA LEU A 423 10.79 24.01 12.64
C LEU A 423 9.75 23.29 11.77
N ASN A 424 9.69 21.96 11.83
CA ASN A 424 8.71 21.17 11.08
C ASN A 424 7.29 21.41 11.59
N ALA A 425 7.11 21.55 12.90
CA ALA A 425 5.84 21.95 13.52
C ALA A 425 5.38 23.35 13.09
N LEU A 426 6.30 24.31 13.03
CA LEU A 426 6.02 25.66 12.54
C LEU A 426 5.60 25.64 11.06
N LEU A 427 6.25 24.83 10.23
CA LEU A 427 5.92 24.69 8.80
C LEU A 427 4.58 23.99 8.56
N VAL A 428 4.26 22.94 9.32
CA VAL A 428 2.92 22.32 9.30
C VAL A 428 1.87 23.34 9.74
N THR A 429 2.15 24.14 10.76
CA THR A 429 1.24 25.21 11.23
C THR A 429 1.02 26.29 10.16
N LEU A 430 2.07 26.71 9.46
CA LEU A 430 1.98 27.67 8.36
C LEU A 430 1.25 27.09 7.14
N SER A 431 1.42 25.79 6.86
CA SER A 431 0.70 25.07 5.80
C SER A 431 -0.77 24.85 6.12
N LEU A 432 -1.11 24.67 7.40
CA LEU A 432 -2.47 24.66 7.92
C LEU A 432 -3.16 26.03 7.87
N GLY A 433 -2.39 27.10 7.68
CA GLY A 433 -2.85 28.48 7.57
C GLY A 433 -3.32 28.89 6.17
N THR A 434 -3.10 28.05 5.14
CA THR A 434 -3.61 28.29 3.78
C THR A 434 -4.55 27.15 3.36
N ASP A 435 -5.74 27.50 2.85
CA ASP A 435 -6.75 26.50 2.47
C ASP A 435 -6.26 25.57 1.35
N GLU A 436 -5.36 26.05 0.49
CA GLU A 436 -4.75 25.28 -0.60
C GLU A 436 -3.70 24.26 -0.11
N GLY A 437 -2.87 24.62 0.88
CA GLY A 437 -1.88 23.71 1.48
C GLY A 437 -2.52 22.56 2.25
N VAL A 438 -3.58 22.84 3.03
CA VAL A 438 -4.38 21.82 3.73
C VAL A 438 -4.98 20.82 2.74
N ARG A 439 -5.58 21.34 1.66
CA ARG A 439 -6.22 20.53 0.61
C ARG A 439 -5.24 19.57 -0.05
N MET A 440 -4.05 20.05 -0.43
CA MET A 440 -3.04 19.22 -1.08
C MET A 440 -2.50 18.12 -0.15
N LEU A 441 -2.26 18.45 1.12
CA LEU A 441 -1.81 17.48 2.12
C LEU A 441 -2.83 16.38 2.38
N VAL A 442 -4.11 16.75 2.49
CA VAL A 442 -5.21 15.79 2.70
C VAL A 442 -5.33 14.84 1.50
N LYS A 443 -5.30 15.36 0.26
CA LYS A 443 -5.33 14.53 -0.96
C LYS A 443 -4.14 13.56 -1.03
N THR A 444 -2.93 14.07 -0.78
CA THR A 444 -1.68 13.30 -0.77
C THR A 444 -1.72 12.16 0.25
N LEU A 445 -2.24 12.43 1.46
CA LEU A 445 -2.36 11.44 2.53
C LEU A 445 -3.32 10.30 2.15
N PHE A 446 -4.51 10.62 1.64
CA PHE A 446 -5.47 9.60 1.21
C PHE A 446 -4.92 8.70 0.10
N PHE A 447 -4.21 9.30 -0.85
CA PHE A 447 -3.62 8.56 -1.96
C PHE A 447 -2.47 7.65 -1.48
N TYR A 448 -1.63 8.14 -0.57
CA TYR A 448 -0.59 7.33 0.08
C TYR A 448 -1.18 6.14 0.85
N ILE A 449 -2.24 6.36 1.63
CA ILE A 449 -2.94 5.29 2.37
C ILE A 449 -3.51 4.25 1.40
N ALA A 450 -4.13 4.68 0.29
CA ALA A 450 -4.71 3.77 -0.69
C ALA A 450 -3.64 2.86 -1.33
N ILE A 451 -2.52 3.45 -1.77
CA ILE A 451 -1.44 2.73 -2.44
C ILE A 451 -0.71 1.77 -1.50
N THR A 452 -0.49 2.18 -0.25
CA THR A 452 0.12 1.31 0.76
C THR A 452 -0.81 0.17 1.16
N LEU A 453 -2.13 0.42 1.23
CA LEU A 453 -3.13 -0.61 1.47
C LEU A 453 -3.15 -1.66 0.36
N GLU A 454 -2.97 -1.28 -0.91
CA GLU A 454 -2.83 -2.26 -2.02
C GLU A 454 -1.66 -3.22 -1.80
N ALA A 455 -0.46 -2.69 -1.58
CA ALA A 455 0.72 -3.51 -1.34
C ALA A 455 0.56 -4.39 -0.09
N PHE A 456 -0.05 -3.84 0.97
CA PHE A 456 -0.36 -4.60 2.18
C PHE A 456 -1.26 -5.80 1.91
N ILE A 457 -2.29 -5.65 1.07
CA ILE A 457 -3.21 -6.77 0.73
C ILE A 457 -2.44 -7.93 0.10
N PHE A 458 -1.51 -7.67 -0.82
CA PHE A 458 -0.67 -8.69 -1.45
C PHE A 458 0.21 -9.43 -0.44
N CYS A 459 0.88 -8.71 0.47
CA CYS A 459 1.71 -9.29 1.51
C CYS A 459 0.90 -10.07 2.54
N PHE A 460 -0.25 -9.55 2.96
CA PHE A 460 -1.17 -10.24 3.86
C PHE A 460 -1.67 -11.55 3.24
N ALA A 461 -2.06 -11.51 1.96
CA ALA A 461 -2.46 -12.67 1.17
C ALA A 461 -1.36 -13.75 1.14
N GLY A 462 -0.13 -13.39 0.77
CA GLY A 462 1.00 -14.31 0.70
C GLY A 462 1.36 -14.92 2.06
N GLU A 463 1.42 -14.10 3.11
CA GLU A 463 1.69 -14.53 4.49
C GLU A 463 0.61 -15.49 4.99
N TYR A 464 -0.66 -15.16 4.74
CA TYR A 464 -1.79 -16.00 5.13
C TYR A 464 -1.72 -17.37 4.45
N LEU A 465 -1.45 -17.43 3.14
CA LEU A 465 -1.30 -18.69 2.41
C LEU A 465 -0.12 -19.51 2.95
N SER A 466 1.03 -18.88 3.16
CA SER A 466 2.25 -19.52 3.68
C SER A 466 2.00 -20.13 5.05
N ASN A 467 1.41 -19.38 5.98
CA ASN A 467 1.07 -19.88 7.30
C ASN A 467 -0.01 -20.95 7.26
N LYS A 468 -1.01 -20.81 6.38
CA LYS A 468 -2.04 -21.84 6.22
C LYS A 468 -1.48 -23.15 5.68
N SER A 469 -0.52 -23.10 4.76
CA SER A 469 0.11 -24.31 4.22
C SER A 469 0.85 -25.13 5.28
N LYS A 470 1.41 -24.49 6.32
CA LYS A 470 2.09 -25.17 7.45
C LYS A 470 1.13 -26.05 8.26
N THR A 471 -0.13 -25.65 8.41
CA THR A 471 -1.09 -26.38 9.24
C THR A 471 -1.39 -27.78 8.70
N ILE A 472 -1.09 -28.05 7.43
CA ILE A 472 -1.14 -29.41 6.88
C ILE A 472 -0.15 -30.31 7.62
N GLY A 473 1.10 -29.87 7.76
CA GLY A 473 2.13 -30.64 8.47
C GLY A 473 1.76 -30.88 9.93
N ASP A 474 1.25 -29.84 10.61
CA ASP A 474 0.79 -29.93 11.99
C ASP A 474 -0.40 -30.90 12.14
N ALA A 475 -1.36 -30.87 11.21
CA ALA A 475 -2.50 -31.78 11.23
C ALA A 475 -2.12 -33.23 10.94
N VAL A 476 -1.17 -33.47 10.02
CA VAL A 476 -0.65 -34.83 9.80
C VAL A 476 0.06 -35.32 11.06
N TYR A 477 0.88 -34.48 11.69
CA TYR A 477 1.58 -34.82 12.94
C TYR A 477 0.61 -35.12 14.09
N GLY A 478 -0.46 -34.33 14.21
CA GLY A 478 -1.53 -34.49 15.20
C GLY A 478 -2.50 -35.65 14.93
N SER A 479 -2.41 -36.30 13.77
CA SER A 479 -3.22 -37.47 13.45
C SER A 479 -2.76 -38.72 14.22
N VAL A 480 -3.60 -39.75 14.25
CA VAL A 480 -3.32 -41.06 14.88
C VAL A 480 -2.42 -41.97 14.02
N TRP A 481 -1.43 -41.40 13.32
CA TRP A 481 -0.57 -42.08 12.36
C TRP A 481 0.24 -43.26 12.94
N TYR A 482 0.53 -43.21 14.25
CA TYR A 482 1.25 -44.24 15.00
C TYR A 482 0.41 -45.51 15.25
N ASN A 483 -0.93 -45.41 15.12
CA ASN A 483 -1.84 -46.55 15.22
C ASN A 483 -2.19 -47.15 13.84
N LEU A 484 -1.65 -46.61 12.75
CA LEU A 484 -1.92 -47.09 11.40
C LEU A 484 -0.93 -48.17 10.98
N LYS A 485 -1.29 -48.94 9.94
CA LYS A 485 -0.37 -49.91 9.34
C LYS A 485 0.82 -49.16 8.69
N PRO A 486 2.03 -49.74 8.66
CA PRO A 486 3.21 -49.07 8.13
C PRO A 486 3.06 -48.53 6.69
N GLN A 487 2.24 -49.18 5.86
CA GLN A 487 1.93 -48.75 4.50
C GLN A 487 1.16 -47.41 4.48
N ASP A 488 0.17 -47.26 5.37
CA ASP A 488 -0.67 -46.07 5.49
C ASP A 488 0.14 -44.91 6.11
N SER A 489 0.94 -45.19 7.15
CA SER A 489 1.81 -44.19 7.79
C SER A 489 2.87 -43.63 6.84
N ARG A 490 3.33 -44.43 5.86
CA ARG A 490 4.30 -43.98 4.85
C ARG A 490 3.74 -42.89 3.93
N ILE A 491 2.44 -42.92 3.63
CA ILE A 491 1.76 -41.88 2.85
C ILE A 491 1.77 -40.55 3.63
N LEU A 492 1.45 -40.61 4.91
CA LEU A 492 1.45 -39.45 5.81
C LEU A 492 2.87 -38.85 5.95
N LEU A 493 3.90 -39.70 6.00
CA LEU A 493 5.30 -39.24 6.00
C LEU A 493 5.64 -38.40 4.77
N PHE A 494 5.23 -38.83 3.57
CA PHE A 494 5.43 -38.05 2.34
C PHE A 494 4.69 -36.70 2.39
N MET A 495 3.50 -36.66 3.00
CA MET A 495 2.78 -35.40 3.20
C MET A 495 3.52 -34.46 4.15
N ILE A 496 4.07 -34.97 5.26
CA ILE A 496 4.92 -34.18 6.17
C ILE A 496 6.12 -33.61 5.42
N MET A 497 6.86 -34.46 4.70
CA MET A 497 8.01 -34.01 3.91
C MET A 497 7.64 -32.92 2.90
N ARG A 498 6.50 -33.07 2.20
CA ARG A 498 6.03 -32.06 1.25
C ARG A 498 5.60 -30.75 1.92
N SER A 499 4.98 -30.82 3.11
CA SER A 499 4.52 -29.65 3.87
C SER A 499 5.66 -28.77 4.41
N GLN A 500 6.88 -29.32 4.52
CA GLN A 500 8.07 -28.52 4.87
C GLN A 500 8.36 -27.41 3.85
N ARG A 501 7.97 -27.62 2.58
CA ARG A 501 7.99 -26.58 1.55
C ARG A 501 6.64 -25.87 1.50
N ARG A 502 6.60 -24.68 2.11
CA ARG A 502 5.40 -23.84 2.19
C ARG A 502 4.93 -23.42 0.80
N LEU A 503 3.64 -23.14 0.69
CA LEU A 503 3.07 -22.49 -0.49
C LEU A 503 3.27 -20.98 -0.32
N THR A 504 4.14 -20.39 -1.13
CA THR A 504 4.46 -18.96 -1.07
C THR A 504 4.09 -18.28 -2.38
N ILE A 505 3.80 -16.97 -2.30
CA ILE A 505 3.64 -16.12 -3.47
C ILE A 505 4.81 -15.15 -3.43
N THR A 506 5.45 -14.92 -4.57
CA THR A 506 6.62 -14.05 -4.70
C THR A 506 6.29 -12.79 -5.50
N ALA A 507 7.00 -11.69 -5.27
CA ALA A 507 7.05 -10.54 -6.17
C ALA A 507 8.17 -10.76 -7.19
N GLY A 508 7.81 -11.14 -8.42
CA GLY A 508 8.76 -11.32 -9.52
C GLY A 508 9.85 -12.37 -9.26
N LYS A 509 9.62 -13.33 -8.35
CA LYS A 509 10.62 -14.28 -7.84
C LYS A 509 11.81 -13.65 -7.09
N PHE A 510 11.77 -12.34 -6.80
CA PHE A 510 12.81 -11.63 -6.06
C PHE A 510 12.58 -11.65 -4.55
N MET A 511 11.32 -11.55 -4.12
CA MET A 511 10.95 -11.41 -2.72
C MET A 511 9.69 -12.21 -2.42
N ASP A 512 9.65 -12.91 -1.29
CA ASP A 512 8.41 -13.52 -0.79
C ASP A 512 7.43 -12.43 -0.37
N LEU A 513 6.16 -12.56 -0.75
CA LEU A 513 5.09 -11.69 -0.27
C LEU A 513 4.78 -12.02 1.19
N SER A 514 5.50 -11.36 2.09
CA SER A 514 5.35 -11.48 3.54
C SER A 514 5.14 -10.13 4.20
N LEU A 515 4.59 -10.14 5.42
CA LEU A 515 4.47 -8.91 6.22
C LEU A 515 5.85 -8.33 6.59
N GLU A 516 6.85 -9.20 6.73
CA GLU A 516 8.23 -8.79 6.93
C GLU A 516 8.78 -8.04 5.71
N GLY A 517 8.56 -8.54 4.48
CA GLY A 517 8.95 -7.84 3.26
C GLY A 517 8.23 -6.51 3.06
N PHE A 518 6.99 -6.38 3.53
CA PHE A 518 6.26 -5.10 3.54
C PHE A 518 6.87 -4.10 4.53
N ALA A 519 7.28 -4.54 5.73
CA ALA A 519 7.87 -3.69 6.75
C ALA A 519 9.34 -3.34 6.46
N ASN A 520 10.09 -4.28 5.87
CA ASN A 520 11.50 -4.16 5.53
C ASN A 520 11.64 -3.89 4.03
N VAL A 521 11.30 -2.67 3.58
CA VAL A 521 11.68 -2.19 2.24
C VAL A 521 13.19 -1.86 2.22
N ARG A 522 14.01 -2.88 2.46
CA ARG A 522 15.44 -2.91 2.11
C ARG A 522 15.54 -3.94 1.00
N PHE A 523 15.68 -3.46 -0.23
CA PHE A 523 16.12 -4.32 -1.32
C PHE A 523 17.48 -4.89 -0.92
N GLN A 524 17.56 -6.21 -0.72
CA GLN A 524 18.81 -6.92 -0.50
C GLN A 524 19.61 -7.01 -1.80
#